data_AF-A0A0F8V518-F1
#
_entry.id   AF-A0A0F8V518-F1
#
_cell.length_a   1.000
_cell.length_b   1.000
_cell.length_c   1.000
_cell.angle_alpha   90.00
_cell.angle_beta   90.00
_cell.angle_gamma   90.00
#
_symmetry.space_group_name_H-M   'P 1'
#
loop_
_entity.id
_entity.type
_entity.pdbx_description
1 polymer ?
#
loop_
_entity_poly.entity_id
_entity_poly.type
_entity_poly.pdbx_seq_one_letter_code
_entity_poly.pdbx_strand_id
1 'polypeptide(L)' 'MKQRYIATPAEYEEACALRLKAYGSKSYTPVGDVTSLAPGTYYLESIDEVYRRTYAIKSQ' A
#
# COMPACT_ATOMS: atom_id res chain seq x y z
N MET A 1 19.56 -6.08 -2.01
CA MET A 1 19.25 -4.65 -2.26
C MET A 1 19.06 -4.25 -3.73
N LYS A 2 19.55 -5.02 -4.72
CA LYS A 2 19.45 -4.67 -6.16
C LYS A 2 18.04 -4.82 -6.77
N GLN A 3 17.13 -5.53 -6.10
CA GLN A 3 15.76 -5.78 -6.58
C GLN A 3 14.75 -4.74 -6.10
N ARG A 4 15.20 -3.68 -5.42
CA ARG A 4 14.30 -2.59 -4.98
C ARG A 4 13.96 -1.71 -6.18
N TYR A 5 12.72 -1.25 -6.21
CA TYR A 5 12.31 -0.18 -7.11
C TYR A 5 12.95 1.15 -6.66
N ILE A 6 13.57 1.86 -7.60
CA ILE A 6 14.16 3.18 -7.37
C ILE A 6 13.12 4.20 -7.81
N ALA A 7 12.47 4.84 -6.84
CA ALA A 7 11.50 5.90 -7.09
C ALA A 7 12.19 7.26 -7.25
N THR A 8 11.59 8.12 -8.06
CA THR A 8 11.91 9.54 -8.17
C THR A 8 11.40 10.31 -6.94
N PRO A 9 11.93 11.53 -6.68
CA PRO A 9 11.42 12.37 -5.61
C PRO A 9 9.92 12.70 -5.73
N ALA A 10 9.41 12.90 -6.95
CA ALA A 10 8.00 13.19 -7.17
C ALA A 10 7.08 12.01 -6.81
N GLU A 11 7.46 10.78 -7.20
CA GLU A 11 6.73 9.56 -6.82
C GLU A 11 6.73 9.36 -5.29
N TYR A 12 7.84 9.71 -4.63
CA TYR A 12 7.92 9.69 -3.17
C TYR A 12 6.95 10.69 -2.53
N GLU A 13 6.92 11.93 -3.01
CA GLU A 13 5.99 12.96 -2.51
C GLU A 13 4.52 12.57 -2.71
N GLU A 14 4.19 11.99 -3.87
CA GLU A 14 2.84 11.47 -4.15
C GLU A 14 2.46 10.35 -3.18
N ALA A 15 3.38 9.40 -2.93
CA ALA A 15 3.16 8.34 -1.96
C ALA A 15 2.95 8.89 -0.53
N CYS A 16 3.70 9.94 -0.14
CA CYS A 16 3.51 10.64 1.13
C CYS A 16 2.13 11.31 1.22
N ALA A 17 1.68 11.98 0.16
CA ALA A 17 0.37 12.62 0.10
C ALA A 17 -0.78 11.59 0.21
N LEU A 18 -0.67 10.45 -0.48
CA LEU A 18 -1.62 9.34 -0.37
C LEU A 18 -1.69 8.80 1.05
N ARG A 19 -0.54 8.61 1.70
CA ARG A 19 -0.47 8.16 3.10
C ARG A 19 -1.17 9.14 4.04
N LEU A 20 -0.96 10.45 3.85
CA LEU A 20 -1.60 11.49 4.64
C LEU A 20 -3.13 11.42 4.50
N LYS A 21 -3.63 11.28 3.27
CA LYS A 21 -5.07 11.17 2.98
C LYS A 21 -5.70 9.90 3.57
N ALA A 22 -4.97 8.79 3.58
CA ALA A 22 -5.45 7.51 4.08
C ALA A 22 -5.40 7.40 5.62
N TYR A 23 -4.59 8.24 6.29
CA TYR A 23 -4.40 8.15 7.73
C TYR A 23 -5.70 8.40 8.51
N GLY A 24 -6.09 7.43 9.34
CA GLY A 24 -7.31 7.52 10.16
C GLY A 24 -8.61 7.23 9.40
N SER A 25 -8.54 6.87 8.13
CA SER A 25 -9.71 6.53 7.31
C SER A 25 -10.24 5.13 7.65
N LYS A 26 -11.57 5.01 7.73
CA LYS A 26 -12.33 3.75 7.75
C LYS A 26 -12.98 3.52 6.38
N SER A 27 -13.44 2.30 6.13
CA SER A 27 -14.09 1.94 4.84
C SER A 27 -13.20 2.30 3.65
N TYR A 28 -11.92 1.95 3.72
CA TYR A 28 -10.89 2.40 2.79
C TYR A 28 -10.19 1.22 2.12
N THR A 29 -10.05 1.30 0.80
CA THR A 29 -9.26 0.37 -0.01
C THR A 29 -8.00 1.11 -0.52
N PRO A 30 -6.79 0.64 -0.19
CA PRO A 30 -5.56 1.22 -0.72
C PRO A 30 -5.52 1.20 -2.25
N VAL A 31 -5.04 2.29 -2.85
CA VAL A 31 -4.94 2.47 -4.32
C VAL A 31 -3.52 2.24 -4.85
N GLY A 32 -2.59 1.85 -3.99
CA GLY A 32 -1.20 1.62 -4.36
C GLY A 32 -1.03 0.34 -5.20
N ASP A 33 -0.05 0.35 -6.10
CA ASP A 33 0.28 -0.81 -6.93
C ASP A 33 0.90 -1.95 -6.11
N VAL A 34 0.25 -3.11 -6.15
CA VAL A 34 0.74 -4.34 -5.52
C VAL A 34 1.66 -5.14 -6.46
N THR A 35 1.69 -4.84 -7.76
CA THR A 35 2.51 -5.59 -8.75
C THR A 35 4.01 -5.38 -8.59
N SER A 36 4.43 -4.28 -7.97
CA SER A 36 5.84 -4.04 -7.58
C SER A 36 6.32 -4.80 -6.34
N LEU A 37 5.41 -5.34 -5.50
CA LEU A 37 5.79 -6.07 -4.29
C LEU A 37 6.43 -7.42 -4.61
N ALA A 38 7.32 -7.91 -3.76
CA ALA A 38 7.89 -9.24 -3.92
C ALA A 38 6.83 -10.34 -3.66
N PRO A 39 6.92 -11.51 -4.32
CA PRO A 39 6.07 -12.65 -4.00
C PRO A 39 6.12 -13.02 -2.50
N GLY A 40 4.98 -13.40 -1.93
CA GLY A 40 4.86 -13.72 -0.50
C GLY A 40 4.74 -12.50 0.42
N THR A 41 4.77 -11.28 -0.11
CA THR A 41 4.60 -10.06 0.70
C THR A 41 3.14 -9.90 1.12
N TYR A 42 2.91 -9.73 2.42
CA TYR A 42 1.61 -9.32 2.95
C TYR A 42 1.38 -7.84 2.68
N TYR A 43 0.19 -7.47 2.23
CA TYR A 43 -0.20 -6.09 2.00
C TYR A 43 -1.61 -5.83 2.51
N LEU A 44 -1.91 -4.56 2.79
CA LEU A 44 -3.23 -4.13 3.24
C LEU A 44 -4.19 -4.18 2.05
N GLU A 45 -5.23 -5.00 2.14
CA GLU A 45 -6.25 -5.12 1.10
C GLU A 45 -7.39 -4.11 1.33
N SER A 46 -7.87 -4.00 2.57
CA SER A 46 -8.95 -3.06 2.92
C SER A 46 -9.04 -2.80 4.42
N ILE A 47 -9.70 -1.70 4.76
CA ILE A 47 -10.13 -1.33 6.11
C ILE A 47 -11.65 -1.20 6.10
N ASP A 48 -12.33 -1.86 7.04
CA ASP A 48 -13.79 -1.78 7.12
C ASP A 48 -14.31 -0.60 7.96
N GLU A 49 -15.62 -0.53 8.16
CA GLU A 49 -16.28 0.59 8.86
C GLU A 49 -15.93 0.68 10.36
N VAL A 50 -15.49 -0.41 10.96
CA VAL A 50 -15.10 -0.52 12.37
C VAL A 50 -13.58 -0.60 12.54
N TYR A 51 -12.83 -0.13 11.53
CA TYR A 51 -11.37 -0.02 11.52
C TYR A 51 -10.61 -1.36 11.55
N ARG A 52 -11.27 -2.49 11.24
CA ARG A 52 -10.58 -3.78 11.09
C ARG A 52 -9.85 -3.79 9.75
N ARG A 53 -8.63 -4.34 9.75
CA ARG A 53 -7.74 -4.38 8.59
C ARG A 53 -7.65 -5.79 8.04
N THR A 54 -7.94 -5.94 6.75
CA THR A 54 -7.77 -7.20 6.02
C THR A 54 -6.46 -7.16 5.26
N TYR A 55 -5.68 -8.23 5.35
CA TYR A 55 -4.41 -8.37 4.64
C TYR A 55 -4.48 -9.53 3.67
N ALA A 56 -3.98 -9.31 2.47
CA ALA A 56 -3.80 -10.34 1.46
C ALA A 56 -2.30 -10.62 1.29
N ILE A 57 -1.98 -11.78 0.73
CA ILE A 57 -0.61 -12.17 0.38
C ILE A 57 -0.47 -12.04 -1.13
N LYS A 58 0.61 -11.42 -1.59
CA LYS A 58 0.93 -11.44 -3.00
C LYS A 58 1.31 -12.85 -3.44
N SER A 59 0.44 -13.48 -4.22
CA SER A 59 0.73 -14.69 -4.98
C SER A 59 1.88 -14.46 -5.96
N GLN A 60 2.51 -15.56 -6.41
CA GLN A 60 3.65 -15.55 -7.34
C GLN A 60 3.46 -14.61 -8.53
#